data_AF-Q0D9U8-F1
#
_entry.id   AF-Q0D9U8-F1
#
_cell.length_a   1.000
_cell.length_b   1.000
_cell.length_c   1.000
_cell.angle_alpha   90.00
_cell.angle_beta   90.00
_cell.angle_gamma   90.00
#
_symmetry.space_group_name_H-M   'P 1'
#
loop_
_entity.id
_entity.type
_entity.pdbx_description
1 polymer ?
#
loop_
_entity_poly.entity_id
_entity_poly.type
_entity_poly.pdbx_seq_one_letter_code
_entity_poly.pdbx_strand_id
1 'polypeptide(L)'
;MYMQLDVATEVYPMRAGDRFTMVLAPTLNLDGTPDTGFYTQAGRKTLADKFDYVMHGKLYKISEDSSSGQATKVYGFYEFQI
;
A
#
# COMPACT_ATOMS: atom_id res chain seq x y z
N MET A 1 -8.44 8.15 10.02
CA MET A 1 -7.26 8.03 9.13
C MET A 1 -7.56 8.84 7.88
N TYR A 2 -6.63 9.69 7.45
CA TYR A 2 -6.71 10.44 6.19
C TYR A 2 -5.67 9.85 5.22
N MET A 3 -6.01 9.75 3.94
CA MET A 3 -5.15 9.14 2.92
C MET A 3 -5.29 9.92 1.62
N GLN A 4 -4.16 10.15 0.97
CA GLN A 4 -4.07 10.57 -0.43
C GLN A 4 -3.30 9.47 -1.17
N LEU A 5 -3.83 9.03 -2.30
CA LEU A 5 -3.31 7.89 -3.05
C LEU A 5 -3.44 8.17 -4.54
N ASP A 6 -2.34 8.05 -5.28
CA ASP A 6 -2.34 8.06 -6.73
C ASP A 6 -2.58 6.64 -7.26
N VAL A 7 -3.44 6.50 -8.26
CA VAL A 7 -3.87 5.20 -8.82
C VAL A 7 -3.90 5.29 -10.35
N ALA A 8 -3.41 4.26 -11.05
CA ALA A 8 -3.62 4.13 -12.50
C ALA A 8 -5.08 3.80 -12.82
N THR A 9 -5.91 4.85 -12.91
CA THR A 9 -7.35 4.71 -13.18
C THR A 9 -7.69 4.17 -14.57
N GLU A 10 -6.73 4.18 -15.51
CA GLU A 10 -6.87 3.51 -16.81
C GLU A 10 -6.95 1.99 -16.69
N VAL A 11 -6.24 1.41 -15.72
CA VAL A 11 -6.18 -0.04 -15.46
C VAL A 11 -7.14 -0.45 -14.36
N TYR A 12 -7.30 0.40 -13.33
CA TYR A 12 -8.21 0.19 -12.22
C TYR A 12 -9.18 1.38 -12.06
N PRO A 13 -10.30 1.40 -12.80
CA PRO A 13 -11.23 2.52 -12.78
C PRO A 13 -11.86 2.73 -11.40
N MET A 14 -11.80 3.96 -10.89
CA MET A 14 -12.41 4.34 -9.61
C MET A 14 -13.30 5.57 -9.81
N ARG A 15 -14.40 5.65 -9.05
CA ARG A 15 -15.37 6.75 -9.09
C ARG A 15 -15.57 7.34 -7.70
N ALA A 16 -16.02 8.60 -7.67
CA ALA A 16 -16.39 9.25 -6.42
C ALA A 16 -17.53 8.48 -5.72
N GLY A 17 -17.33 8.14 -4.45
CA GLY A 17 -18.28 7.37 -3.65
C GLY A 17 -18.04 5.86 -3.65
N ASP A 18 -17.14 5.35 -4.49
CA ASP A 18 -16.77 3.93 -4.47
C ASP A 18 -16.14 3.55 -3.12
N ARG A 19 -16.48 2.35 -2.65
CA ARG A 19 -15.90 1.75 -1.44
C ARG A 19 -14.92 0.68 -1.88
N PHE A 20 -13.70 0.75 -1.36
CA PHE A 20 -12.66 -0.23 -1.63
C PHE A 20 -12.01 -0.69 -0.32
N THR A 21 -11.43 -1.88 -0.35
CA THR A 21 -10.62 -2.40 0.76
C THR A 21 -9.15 -2.25 0.38
N MET A 22 -8.35 -1.68 1.27
CA MET A 22 -6.92 -1.50 1.08
C MET A 22 -6.15 -2.19 2.20
N VAL A 23 -5.06 -2.84 1.83
CA VAL A 23 -4.12 -3.47 2.76
C VAL A 23 -2.71 -3.03 2.41
N LEU A 24 -1.96 -2.60 3.43
CA LEU A 24 -0.51 -2.45 3.34
C LEU A 24 0.14 -3.72 3.90
N ALA A 25 0.96 -4.39 3.09
CA ALA A 25 1.65 -5.62 3.47
C ALA A 25 3.14 -5.52 3.16
N PRO A 26 4.04 -5.93 4.07
CA PRO A 26 5.49 -5.90 3.83
C PRO A 26 5.98 -7.05 2.94
N THR A 27 5.11 -8.01 2.62
CA THR A 27 5.42 -9.18 1.79
C THR A 27 4.15 -9.74 1.14
N LEU A 28 4.31 -10.36 -0.04
CA LEU A 28 3.25 -11.14 -0.70
C LEU A 28 3.23 -12.61 -0.27
N ASN A 29 4.23 -13.06 0.49
CA ASN A 29 4.31 -14.43 0.98
C ASN A 29 3.24 -14.68 2.03
N LEU A 30 2.41 -15.70 1.84
CA LEU A 30 1.28 -16.00 2.72
C LEU A 30 1.70 -16.48 4.12
N ASP A 31 2.92 -17.00 4.24
CA ASP A 31 3.55 -17.41 5.50
C ASP A 31 4.23 -16.25 6.25
N GLY A 32 4.23 -15.04 5.68
CA GLY A 32 4.85 -13.87 6.26
C GLY A 32 6.36 -13.78 6.09
N THR A 33 6.99 -14.68 5.34
CA THR A 33 8.42 -14.58 5.04
C THR A 33 8.74 -13.26 4.33
N PRO A 34 9.86 -12.58 4.63
CA PRO A 34 10.19 -11.28 4.06
C PRO A 34 10.21 -11.29 2.53
N ASP A 35 9.89 -10.14 1.92
CA ASP A 35 10.04 -9.99 0.47
C ASP A 35 11.53 -10.04 0.08
N THR A 36 11.82 -10.76 -1.00
CA THR A 36 13.18 -10.92 -1.53
C THR A 36 13.55 -9.82 -2.52
N GLY A 37 12.60 -8.96 -2.88
CA GLY A 37 12.75 -7.90 -3.90
C GLY A 37 12.57 -8.39 -5.34
N PHE A 38 12.30 -9.69 -5.54
CA PHE A 38 12.06 -10.28 -6.86
C PHE A 38 10.64 -10.81 -6.95
N TYR A 39 9.87 -10.28 -7.89
CA TYR A 39 8.57 -10.84 -8.23
C TYR A 39 8.74 -12.08 -9.10
N THR A 40 8.43 -13.26 -8.54
CA THR A 40 8.44 -14.53 -9.26
C THR A 40 7.01 -15.06 -9.38
N GLN A 41 6.46 -15.01 -10.59
CA GLN A 41 5.14 -15.54 -10.90
C GLN A 41 5.19 -17.06 -11.13
N ALA A 42 5.81 -17.79 -10.19
CA ALA A 42 6.10 -19.23 -10.32
C ALA A 42 4.87 -20.14 -10.07
N GLY A 43 3.67 -19.68 -10.40
CA GLY A 43 2.40 -20.41 -10.16
C GLY A 43 2.05 -20.60 -8.68
N ARG A 44 2.76 -19.93 -7.77
CA ARG A 44 2.47 -19.96 -6.33
C ARG A 44 1.34 -18.99 -5.99
N LYS A 45 0.44 -19.41 -5.10
CA LYS A 45 -0.57 -18.52 -4.54
C LYS A 45 0.08 -17.49 -3.63
N THR A 46 -0.28 -16.22 -3.79
CA THR A 46 0.25 -15.09 -3.03
C THR A 46 -0.87 -14.27 -2.40
N LEU A 47 -0.52 -13.31 -1.55
CA LEU A 47 -1.50 -12.36 -1.01
C LEU A 47 -2.16 -11.52 -2.11
N ALA A 48 -1.45 -11.23 -3.20
CA ALA A 48 -1.94 -10.44 -4.33
C ALA A 48 -3.18 -11.07 -4.99
N ASP A 49 -3.29 -12.41 -5.00
CA ASP A 49 -4.42 -13.11 -5.63
C ASP A 49 -5.78 -12.86 -4.94
N LYS A 50 -5.79 -12.13 -3.82
CA LYS A 50 -7.01 -11.73 -3.10
C LYS A 50 -7.47 -10.30 -3.43
N PHE A 51 -6.71 -9.56 -4.24
CA PHE A 51 -6.95 -8.14 -4.51
C PHE A 51 -6.92 -7.87 -6.02
N ASP A 52 -7.73 -6.90 -6.46
CA ASP A 52 -7.88 -6.57 -7.88
C ASP A 52 -6.77 -5.63 -8.39
N TYR A 53 -6.10 -4.92 -7.49
CA TYR A 53 -5.04 -3.96 -7.81
C TYR A 53 -3.93 -4.02 -6.76
N VAL A 54 -2.68 -4.10 -7.21
CA VAL A 54 -1.50 -4.21 -6.35
C VAL A 54 -0.44 -3.23 -6.80
N MET A 55 0.10 -2.48 -5.85
CA MET A 55 1.24 -1.59 -6.03
C MET A 55 2.40 -2.06 -5.17
N HIS A 56 3.63 -1.89 -5.67
CA HIS A 56 4.85 -2.11 -4.92
C HIS A 56 5.57 -0.78 -4.72
N GLY A 57 6.06 -0.51 -3.52
CA GLY A 57 6.61 0.80 -3.19
C GLY A 57 7.47 0.79 -1.94
N LYS A 58 8.09 1.94 -1.66
CA LYS A 58 8.95 2.13 -0.49
C LYS A 58 8.41 3.27 0.36
N LEU A 59 8.49 3.11 1.69
CA LEU A 59 8.30 4.20 2.62
C LEU A 59 9.52 5.14 2.51
N TYR A 60 9.30 6.37 2.04
CA TYR A 60 10.41 7.30 1.81
C TYR A 60 10.55 8.34 2.93
N LYS A 61 9.45 8.63 3.65
CA LYS A 61 9.46 9.60 4.74
C LYS A 61 8.42 9.25 5.79
N ILE A 62 8.80 9.44 7.04
CA ILE A 62 7.88 9.57 8.16
C ILE A 62 8.01 11.00 8.69
N SER A 63 6.90 11.68 8.95
CA SER A 63 6.92 12.95 9.67
C SER A 63 5.97 12.92 10.84
N GLU A 64 6.37 13.61 11.91
CA GLU A 64 5.58 13.75 13.12
C GLU A 64 5.24 15.22 13.32
N ASP A 65 4.00 15.47 13.73
CA ASP A 65 3.54 16.80 14.13
C ASP A 65 3.08 16.74 15.59
N SER A 66 3.88 17.37 16.45
CA SER A 66 3.68 17.48 17.91
C SER A 66 3.26 18.88 18.35
N SER A 67 2.85 19.74 17.41
CA SER A 67 2.61 21.17 17.65
C SER A 67 1.45 21.50 18.60
N SER A 68 0.56 20.54 18.92
CA SER A 68 -0.71 20.86 19.59
C SER A 68 -0.90 20.33 21.02
N GLY A 69 0.13 19.81 21.71
CA GLY A 69 -0.03 19.28 23.07
C GLY A 69 -1.05 18.12 23.22
N GLN A 70 -1.56 17.62 22.08
CA GLN A 70 -2.41 16.46 21.91
C GLN A 70 -1.61 15.32 21.28
N ALA A 71 -2.24 14.14 21.16
CA ALA A 71 -1.69 12.95 20.52
C ALA A 71 -0.95 13.28 19.21
N THR A 72 0.30 12.80 19.12
CA THR A 72 1.20 12.98 17.97
C THR A 72 0.52 12.51 16.69
N LYS A 73 0.48 13.39 15.68
CA LYS A 73 0.06 12.99 14.32
C LYS A 73 1.28 12.44 13.59
N VAL A 74 1.15 11.22 13.07
CA VAL A 74 2.19 10.57 12.26
C VAL A 74 1.71 10.50 10.82
N TYR A 75 2.55 10.95 9.90
CA TYR A 75 2.33 10.86 8.46
C TYR A 75 3.37 9.93 7.84
N GLY A 76 2.91 8.87 7.18
CA GLY A 76 3.76 8.01 6.35
C GLY A 76 3.60 8.37 4.89
N PHE A 77 4.71 8.57 4.19
CA PHE A 77 4.71 8.85 2.77
C PHE A 77 5.37 7.69 2.01
N TYR A 78 4.62 7.13 1.07
CA TYR A 78 5.00 5.96 0.30
C TYR A 78 5.11 6.33 -1.17
N GLU A 79 6.18 5.88 -1.81
CA GLU A 79 6.38 6.01 -3.24
C GLU A 79 6.10 4.65 -3.89
N PHE A 80 4.97 4.55 -4.57
CA PHE A 80 4.50 3.34 -5.25
C PHE A 80 4.81 3.41 -6.74
N GLN A 81 5.26 2.29 -7.30
CA GLN A 81 5.41 2.09 -8.73
C GLN A 81 4.05 1.68 -9.31
N ILE A 82 3.65 2.38 -10.38
CA ILE A 82 2.40 2.20 -11.12
C ILE A 82 2.66 1.37 -12.38
#